data_AF-A0A2V9QYT8-F1
#
_entry.id   AF-A0A2V9QYT8-F1
#
_cell.length_a   1.000
_cell.length_b   1.000
_cell.length_c   1.000
_cell.angle_alpha   90.00
_cell.angle_beta   90.00
_cell.angle_gamma   90.00
#
_symmetry.space_group_name_H-M   'P 1'
#
loop_
_entity.id
_entity.type
_entity.pdbx_description
1 polymer ?
#
loop_
_entity_poly.entity_id
_entity_poly.type
_entity_poly.pdbx_seq_one_letter_code
_entity_poly.pdbx_strand_id
1 'polypeptide(L)'
;MHGILTMTHLTIHEARRRKILLATMLFGLAFLALFATGFYFINRNLQAEQAMSAVQRRLVLSSFVMAGFYAVNFLVIMTAVLVPVDTLSGEIGSGVIQTIATKPVRRSEIVLGKWLGFWTILMTYLALMTGGLLLIARIIGRYTPP
;
A
#
# COMPACT_ATOMS: atom_id res chain seq x y z
N MET A 1 -29.14 2.64 4.71
CA MET A 1 -27.78 2.57 5.30
C MET A 1 -27.12 1.20 5.16
N HIS A 2 -27.84 0.08 5.31
CA HIS A 2 -27.26 -1.28 5.15
C HIS A 2 -26.72 -1.61 3.73
N GLY A 3 -27.30 -1.05 2.66
CA GLY A 3 -26.89 -1.35 1.29
C GLY A 3 -25.47 -0.90 0.92
N ILE A 4 -24.99 0.19 1.53
CA ILE A 4 -23.65 0.74 1.26
C ILE A 4 -22.57 -0.20 1.82
N LEU A 5 -22.74 -0.67 3.06
CA LEU A 5 -21.82 -1.61 3.71
C LEU A 5 -21.74 -2.96 2.97
N THR A 6 -22.88 -3.47 2.49
CA THR A 6 -22.90 -4.73 1.73
C THR A 6 -22.16 -4.59 0.39
N MET A 7 -22.32 -3.45 -0.30
CA MET A 7 -21.60 -3.19 -1.55
C MET A 7 -20.09 -2.98 -1.31
N THR A 8 -19.70 -2.31 -0.23
CA THR A 8 -18.29 -2.20 0.16
C THR A 8 -17.67 -3.57 0.45
N HIS A 9 -18.36 -4.43 1.19
CA HIS A 9 -17.88 -5.79 1.49
C HIS A 9 -17.78 -6.67 0.23
N LEU A 10 -18.77 -6.58 -0.68
CA LEU A 10 -18.74 -7.28 -1.97
C LEU A 10 -17.57 -6.80 -2.83
N THR A 11 -17.32 -5.49 -2.89
CA THR A 11 -16.20 -4.92 -3.64
C THR A 11 -14.84 -5.40 -3.09
N ILE A 12 -14.70 -5.48 -1.77
CA ILE A 12 -13.49 -6.02 -1.11
C ILE A 12 -13.31 -7.51 -1.46
N HIS A 13 -14.40 -8.28 -1.45
CA HIS A 13 -14.35 -9.69 -1.79
C HIS A 13 -13.99 -9.94 -3.25
N GLU A 14 -14.52 -9.10 -4.15
CA GLU A 14 -14.30 -9.16 -5.59
C GLU A 14 -12.89 -8.71 -5.98
N ALA A 15 -12.37 -7.65 -5.34
CA ALA A 15 -10.99 -7.23 -5.47
C ALA A 15 -10.01 -8.33 -5.00
N ARG A 16 -10.32 -9.02 -3.89
CA ARG A 16 -9.49 -10.12 -3.36
C ARG A 16 -9.40 -11.31 -4.31
N ARG A 17 -10.44 -11.58 -5.11
CA ARG A 17 -10.47 -12.70 -6.06
C ARG A 17 -9.60 -12.47 -7.30
N ARG A 18 -9.24 -11.23 -7.63
CA ARG A 18 -8.62 -10.87 -8.93
C ARG A 18 -7.10 -11.04 -9.04
N LYS A 19 -6.40 -11.70 -8.11
CA LYS A 19 -4.92 -11.85 -8.09
C LYS A 19 -4.10 -10.55 -8.02
N ILE A 20 -4.65 -9.38 -8.39
CA ILE A 20 -3.95 -8.08 -8.35
C ILE A 20 -3.56 -7.72 -6.91
N LEU A 21 -4.45 -7.96 -5.94
CA LEU A 21 -4.13 -7.76 -4.52
C LEU A 21 -2.98 -8.65 -4.03
N LEU A 22 -2.88 -9.88 -4.54
CA LEU A 22 -1.76 -10.77 -4.24
C LEU A 22 -0.46 -10.27 -4.90
N ALA A 23 -0.54 -9.77 -6.13
CA ALA A 23 0.60 -9.21 -6.82
C ALA A 23 1.16 -7.98 -6.09
N THR A 24 0.31 -7.01 -5.71
CA THR A 24 0.75 -5.81 -4.98
C THR A 24 1.25 -6.14 -3.58
N MET A 25 0.66 -7.12 -2.90
CA MET A 25 1.16 -7.63 -1.62
C MET A 25 2.54 -8.29 -1.77
N LEU A 26 2.73 -9.11 -2.80
CA LEU A 26 4.01 -9.78 -3.09
C LEU A 26 5.10 -8.76 -3.41
N PHE A 27 4.82 -7.79 -4.28
CA PHE A 27 5.75 -6.70 -4.60
C PHE A 27 6.11 -5.86 -3.38
N GLY A 28 5.12 -5.53 -2.55
CA GLY A 28 5.35 -4.79 -1.32
C GLY A 28 6.19 -5.56 -0.30
N LEU A 29 5.93 -6.86 -0.12
CA LEU A 29 6.75 -7.71 0.75
C LEU A 29 8.18 -7.86 0.23
N ALA A 30 8.36 -8.04 -1.09
CA ALA A 30 9.67 -8.10 -1.72
C ALA A 30 10.45 -6.79 -1.50
N PHE A 31 9.76 -5.64 -1.66
CA PHE A 31 10.35 -4.33 -1.38
C PHE A 31 10.77 -4.21 0.09
N LEU A 32 9.92 -4.60 1.05
CA LEU A 32 10.26 -4.56 2.48
C LEU A 32 11.46 -5.43 2.82
N ALA A 33 11.58 -6.62 2.22
CA ALA A 33 12.73 -7.51 2.42
C ALA A 33 14.03 -6.91 1.86
N LEU A 34 13.99 -6.32 0.67
CA LEU A 34 15.12 -5.60 0.07
C LEU A 34 15.52 -4.40 0.94
N PHE A 35 14.54 -3.62 1.40
CA PHE A 35 14.76 -2.47 2.25
C PHE A 35 15.40 -2.88 3.59
N ALA A 36 14.88 -3.93 4.24
CA ALA A 36 15.45 -4.47 5.48
C ALA A 36 16.91 -4.92 5.29
N THR A 37 17.20 -5.60 4.18
CA THR A 37 18.54 -6.09 3.86
C THR A 37 19.49 -4.91 3.63
N GLY A 38 19.12 -3.95 2.78
CA GLY A 38 19.93 -2.76 2.53
C GLY A 38 20.17 -1.93 3.79
N PHE A 39 19.14 -1.76 4.62
CA PHE A 39 19.25 -1.02 5.87
C PHE A 39 20.15 -1.73 6.90
N TYR A 40 20.11 -3.06 6.97
CA TYR A 40 21.02 -3.86 7.81
C TYR A 40 22.48 -3.70 7.38
N PHE A 41 22.78 -3.79 6.08
CA PHE A 41 24.14 -3.60 5.58
C PHE A 41 24.68 -2.18 5.82
N ILE A 42 23.84 -1.16 5.60
CA ILE A 42 24.21 0.24 5.87
C ILE A 42 24.53 0.42 7.36
N ASN A 43 23.67 -0.05 8.26
CA ASN A 43 23.91 0.09 9.69
C ASN A 43 25.21 -0.61 10.12
N ARG A 44 25.51 -1.79 9.57
CA ARG A 44 26.74 -2.53 9.85
C ARG A 44 27.99 -1.81 9.34
N ASN A 45 27.96 -1.29 8.11
CA ASN A 45 29.08 -0.52 7.55
C ASN A 45 29.32 0.76 8.33
N LEU A 46 28.24 1.49 8.66
CA LEU A 46 28.34 2.70 9.45
C LEU A 46 28.98 2.44 10.81
N GLN A 47 28.66 1.32 11.49
CA GLN A 47 29.28 0.96 12.77
C GLN A 47 30.77 0.62 12.65
N ALA A 48 31.19 -0.01 11.56
CA ALA A 48 32.59 -0.33 11.28
C ALA A 48 33.44 0.94 11.00
N GLU A 49 32.83 1.97 10.41
CA GLU A 49 33.47 3.26 10.15
C GLU A 49 33.52 4.12 11.42
N GLN A 50 34.64 4.05 12.15
CA GLN A 50 34.87 4.82 13.38
C GLN A 50 35.08 6.33 13.14
N ALA A 51 35.36 6.74 11.89
CA ALA A 51 35.64 8.13 11.53
C ALA A 51 34.37 9.00 11.37
N MET A 52 33.17 8.41 11.35
CA MET A 52 31.92 9.17 11.17
C MET A 52 31.34 9.67 12.50
N SER A 53 31.08 10.98 12.56
CA SER A 53 30.34 11.61 13.66
C SER A 53 28.95 11.01 13.83
N ALA A 54 28.48 10.91 15.09
CA ALA A 54 27.15 10.38 15.42
C ALA A 54 26.01 11.13 14.70
N VAL A 55 26.18 12.44 14.47
CA VAL A 55 25.21 13.26 13.72
C VAL A 55 25.14 12.84 12.25
N GLN A 56 26.30 12.58 11.64
CA GLN A 56 26.40 12.21 10.23
C GLN A 56 25.83 10.80 9.99
N ARG A 57 26.08 9.86 10.91
CA ARG A 57 25.43 8.53 10.89
C ARG A 57 23.91 8.64 10.97
N ARG A 58 23.39 9.46 11.88
CA ARG A 58 21.94 9.69 12.03
C ARG A 58 21.33 10.31 10.76
N LEU A 59 22.03 11.24 10.12
CA LEU A 59 21.60 11.85 8.86
C LEU A 59 21.48 10.80 7.74
N VAL A 60 22.49 9.96 7.56
CA VAL A 60 22.47 8.89 6.54
C VAL A 60 21.33 7.91 6.77
N LEU A 61 21.14 7.45 8.01
CA LEU A 61 20.03 6.55 8.36
C LEU A 61 18.67 7.21 8.11
N SER A 62 18.52 8.49 8.49
CA SER A 62 17.27 9.24 8.28
C SER A 62 16.96 9.44 6.79
N SER A 63 17.96 9.79 5.98
CA SER A 63 17.82 9.95 4.54
C SER A 63 17.42 8.65 3.86
N PHE A 64 17.97 7.51 4.32
CA PHE A 64 17.61 6.20 3.78
C PHE A 64 16.18 5.78 4.15
N VAL A 65 15.75 6.04 5.40
CA VAL A 65 14.36 5.81 5.82
C VAL A 65 13.40 6.68 5.02
N MET A 66 13.72 7.95 4.80
CA MET A 66 12.93 8.84 3.94
C MET A 66 12.85 8.33 2.51
N ALA A 67 13.96 7.88 1.91
CA ALA A 67 13.95 7.25 0.59
C ALA A 67 13.03 6.02 0.56
N GLY A 68 13.02 5.22 1.64
CA GLY A 68 12.10 4.11 1.82
C GLY A 68 10.62 4.55 1.81
N PHE A 69 10.27 5.63 2.51
CA PHE A 69 8.92 6.18 2.48
C PHE A 69 8.52 6.70 1.09
N TYR A 70 9.43 7.33 0.35
CA TYR A 70 9.16 7.74 -1.04
C TYR A 70 8.88 6.54 -1.94
N ALA A 71 9.63 5.45 -1.79
CA ALA A 71 9.38 4.23 -2.55
C ALA A 71 8.03 3.58 -2.17
N VAL A 72 7.67 3.54 -0.88
CA VAL A 72 6.34 3.11 -0.44
C VAL A 72 5.24 3.99 -1.04
N ASN A 73 5.42 5.31 -1.02
CA ASN A 73 4.47 6.26 -1.61
C ASN A 73 4.26 5.98 -3.10
N PHE A 74 5.34 5.74 -3.85
CA PHE A 74 5.28 5.37 -5.25
C PHE A 74 4.48 4.07 -5.47
N LEU A 75 4.73 3.02 -4.68
CA LEU A 75 4.00 1.75 -4.77
C LEU A 75 2.50 1.92 -4.46
N VAL A 76 2.17 2.75 -3.46
CA VAL A 76 0.78 3.07 -3.10
C VAL A 76 0.08 3.81 -4.23
N ILE A 77 0.73 4.82 -4.83
CA ILE A 77 0.17 5.57 -5.97
C ILE A 77 -0.05 4.64 -7.16
N MET A 78 0.93 3.79 -7.49
CA MET A 78 0.77 2.82 -8.59
C MET A 78 -0.39 1.86 -8.33
N THR A 79 -0.51 1.35 -7.10
CA THR A 79 -1.64 0.50 -6.70
C THR A 79 -2.97 1.25 -6.79
N ALA A 80 -3.00 2.53 -6.39
CA ALA A 80 -4.19 3.38 -6.42
C ALA A 80 -4.68 3.65 -7.84
N VAL A 81 -3.78 3.64 -8.83
CA VAL A 81 -4.12 3.82 -10.24
C VAL A 81 -4.49 2.50 -10.91
N LEU A 82 -3.69 1.44 -10.72
CA LEU A 82 -3.91 0.16 -11.38
C LEU A 82 -5.18 -0.55 -10.89
N VAL A 83 -5.44 -0.56 -9.58
CA VAL A 83 -6.56 -1.32 -9.00
C VAL A 83 -7.92 -0.83 -9.54
N PRO A 84 -8.24 0.48 -9.55
CA PRO A 84 -9.47 0.97 -10.16
C PRO A 84 -9.53 0.74 -11.67
N VAL A 85 -8.41 0.90 -12.40
CA VAL A 85 -8.38 0.73 -13.86
C VAL A 85 -8.74 -0.71 -14.24
N ASP A 86 -8.12 -1.71 -13.61
CA ASP A 86 -8.37 -3.12 -13.93
C ASP A 86 -9.79 -3.55 -13.54
N THR A 87 -10.29 -3.05 -12.41
CA THR A 87 -11.62 -3.39 -11.89
C THR A 87 -12.74 -2.69 -12.67
N LEU A 88 -12.64 -1.39 -12.95
CA LEU A 88 -13.61 -0.67 -13.80
C LEU A 88 -13.58 -1.21 -15.23
N SER A 89 -12.40 -1.37 -15.83
CA SER A 89 -12.30 -1.82 -17.24
C SER A 89 -12.89 -3.21 -17.43
N GLY A 90 -12.62 -4.13 -16.48
CA GLY A 90 -13.21 -5.47 -16.52
C GLY A 90 -14.73 -5.48 -16.32
N GLU A 91 -15.27 -4.57 -15.50
CA GLU A 91 -16.72 -4.46 -15.31
C GLU A 91 -17.42 -3.83 -16.52
N ILE A 92 -16.81 -2.81 -17.12
CA ILE A 92 -17.30 -2.16 -18.35
C ILE A 92 -17.33 -3.18 -19.50
N GLY A 93 -16.26 -3.97 -19.66
CA GLY A 93 -16.18 -5.00 -20.70
C GLY A 93 -17.15 -6.18 -20.49
N SER A 94 -17.54 -6.47 -19.25
CA SER A 94 -18.44 -7.58 -18.92
C SER A 94 -19.94 -7.25 -18.97
N GLY A 95 -20.32 -5.98 -19.20
CA GLY A 95 -21.73 -5.55 -19.23
C GLY A 95 -22.44 -5.56 -17.87
N VAL A 96 -21.75 -5.92 -16.78
CA VAL A 96 -22.34 -6.02 -15.41
C VAL A 96 -22.94 -4.70 -14.94
N ILE A 97 -22.40 -3.56 -15.38
CA ILE A 97 -22.95 -2.23 -15.09
C ILE A 97 -24.39 -2.10 -15.62
N GLN A 98 -24.71 -2.69 -16.78
CA GLN A 98 -26.04 -2.65 -17.39
C GLN A 98 -27.04 -3.57 -16.65
N THR A 99 -26.58 -4.69 -16.07
CA THR A 99 -27.42 -5.61 -15.28
C THR A 99 -27.71 -5.10 -13.88
N ILE A 100 -26.84 -4.28 -13.29
CA ILE A 100 -27.05 -3.68 -11.96
C ILE A 100 -27.96 -2.44 -12.06
N ALA A 101 -27.92 -1.71 -13.18
CA ALA A 101 -28.74 -0.53 -13.42
C ALA A 101 -30.26 -0.80 -13.48
N THR A 102 -30.69 -2.05 -13.64
CA THR A 102 -32.10 -2.45 -13.65
C THR A 102 -32.68 -2.69 -12.25
N LYS A 103 -31.84 -2.75 -11.19
CA LYS A 103 -32.31 -2.80 -9.80
C LYS A 103 -32.59 -1.39 -9.28
N PRO A 104 -33.59 -1.18 -8.40
CA PRO A 104 -33.97 0.13 -7.87
C PRO A 104 -32.96 0.60 -6.80
N VAL A 105 -31.71 0.80 -7.21
CA VAL A 105 -30.60 1.28 -6.38
C VAL A 105 -30.16 2.63 -6.96
N ARG A 106 -30.01 3.65 -6.12
CA ARG A 106 -29.57 4.97 -6.59
C ARG A 106 -28.16 4.86 -7.17
N ARG A 107 -27.94 5.43 -8.38
CA ARG A 107 -26.63 5.38 -9.07
C ARG A 107 -25.47 5.90 -8.21
N SER A 108 -25.74 6.87 -7.33
CA SER A 108 -24.76 7.40 -6.38
C SER A 108 -24.32 6.40 -5.32
N GLU A 109 -25.20 5.52 -4.84
CA GLU A 109 -24.88 4.52 -3.81
C GLU A 109 -23.92 3.44 -4.34
N ILE A 110 -24.03 3.11 -5.63
CA ILE A 110 -23.13 2.15 -6.30
C ILE A 110 -21.72 2.73 -6.42
N VAL A 111 -21.61 3.99 -6.87
CA VAL A 111 -20.32 4.68 -7.01
C VAL A 111 -19.67 4.89 -5.64
N LEU A 112 -20.43 5.33 -4.63
CA LEU A 112 -19.94 5.52 -3.27
C LEU A 112 -19.47 4.22 -2.62
N GLY A 113 -20.22 3.12 -2.78
CA GLY A 113 -19.85 1.81 -2.24
C GLY A 113 -18.53 1.29 -2.83
N LYS A 114 -18.34 1.47 -4.14
CA LYS A 114 -17.10 1.12 -4.84
C LYS A 114 -15.92 2.00 -4.43
N TRP A 115 -16.14 3.31 -4.38
CA TRP A 115 -15.12 4.26 -3.96
C TRP A 115 -14.62 3.95 -2.54
N LEU A 116 -15.54 3.68 -1.60
CA LEU A 116 -15.18 3.25 -0.24
C LEU A 116 -14.44 1.91 -0.21
N GLY A 117 -14.78 0.97 -1.09
CA GLY A 117 -14.06 -0.30 -1.24
C GLY A 117 -12.60 -0.08 -1.62
N PHE A 118 -12.33 0.72 -2.66
CA PHE A 118 -10.95 1.04 -3.07
C PHE A 118 -10.21 1.85 -2.00
N TRP A 119 -10.89 2.79 -1.36
CA TRP A 119 -10.30 3.59 -0.29
C TRP A 119 -9.85 2.73 0.90
N THR A 120 -10.68 1.75 1.29
CA THR A 120 -10.37 0.81 2.37
C THR A 120 -9.18 -0.09 2.02
N ILE A 121 -9.12 -0.58 0.77
CA ILE A 121 -7.99 -1.37 0.28
C ILE A 121 -6.70 -0.56 0.30
N LEU A 122 -6.75 0.68 -0.19
CA LEU A 122 -5.60 1.58 -0.23
C LEU A 122 -5.11 1.95 1.17
N MET A 123 -6.02 2.25 2.09
CA MET A 123 -5.67 2.53 3.47
C MET A 123 -5.02 1.33 4.15
N THR A 124 -5.54 0.12 3.91
CA THR A 124 -4.95 -1.11 4.45
C THR A 124 -3.55 -1.34 3.88
N TYR A 125 -3.37 -1.16 2.57
CA TYR A 125 -2.07 -1.32 1.91
C TYR A 125 -1.04 -0.30 2.38
N LEU A 126 -1.43 0.98 2.49
CA LEU A 126 -0.60 2.05 3.02
C LEU A 126 -0.20 1.75 4.47
N ALA A 127 -1.15 1.39 5.34
CA ALA A 127 -0.88 1.07 6.73
C ALA A 127 0.08 -0.12 6.87
N LEU A 128 -0.07 -1.16 6.05
CA LEU A 128 0.83 -2.32 6.04
C LEU A 128 2.25 -1.94 5.58
N MET A 129 2.39 -1.17 4.51
CA MET A 129 3.70 -0.79 3.98
C MET A 129 4.44 0.19 4.91
N THR A 130 3.76 1.26 5.33
CA THR A 130 4.31 2.26 6.26
C THR A 130 4.62 1.61 7.61
N GLY A 131 3.71 0.76 8.13
CA GLY A 131 3.92 0.01 9.35
C GLY A 131 5.10 -0.96 9.26
N GLY A 132 5.21 -1.71 8.17
CA GLY A 132 6.34 -2.61 7.92
C GLY A 132 7.67 -1.87 7.86
N LEU A 133 7.71 -0.73 7.15
CA LEU A 133 8.92 0.09 7.03
C LEU A 133 9.36 0.67 8.37
N LEU A 134 8.42 1.20 9.16
CA LEU A 134 8.67 1.70 10.51
C LEU A 134 9.15 0.58 11.45
N LEU A 135 8.57 -0.61 11.35
CA LEU A 135 8.94 -1.76 12.17
C LEU A 135 10.37 -2.21 11.87
N ILE A 136 10.75 -2.26 10.59
CA ILE A 136 12.13 -2.53 10.15
C ILE A 136 13.09 -1.46 10.68
N ALA A 137 12.75 -0.17 10.51
CA ALA A 137 13.57 0.94 10.99
C ALA A 137 13.76 0.90 12.53
N ARG A 138 12.70 0.53 13.27
CA ARG A 138 12.74 0.41 14.72
C ARG A 138 13.56 -0.78 15.19
N ILE A 139 13.40 -1.95 14.58
CA ILE A 139 14.13 -3.17 14.96
C ILE A 139 15.63 -3.02 14.65
N ILE A 140 15.98 -2.54 13.46
CA ILE A 140 17.37 -2.53 13.00
C ILE A 140 18.11 -1.26 13.45
N GLY A 141 17.46 -0.11 13.38
CA GLY A 141 18.09 1.19 13.62
C GLY A 141 17.97 1.67 15.06
N ARG A 142 17.10 1.06 15.89
CA ARG A 142 16.59 1.66 17.14
C ARG A 142 16.17 3.12 16.96
N TYR A 143 15.74 3.45 15.74
CA TYR A 143 15.45 4.81 15.32
C TYR A 143 13.96 4.93 15.07
N THR A 144 13.29 5.74 15.87
CA THR A 144 11.94 6.22 15.58
C THR A 144 12.09 7.61 14.97
N PRO A 145 11.77 7.80 13.67
CA PRO A 145 11.64 9.14 13.13
C PRO A 145 10.57 9.92 13.95
N PRO A 146 10.80 11.21 14.21
CA PRO A 146 9.87 12.05 14.98
C PRO A 146 8.53 12.24 14.25
#